data_AF-Q45NJ4-F1
#
_entry.id   AF-Q45NJ4-F1
#
_cell.length_a   1.000
_cell.length_b   1.000
_cell.length_c   1.000
_cell.angle_alpha   90.00
_cell.angle_beta   90.00
_cell.angle_gamma   90.00
#
_symmetry.space_group_name_H-M   'P 1'
#
loop_
_entity.id
_entity.type
_entity.pdbx_description
1 polymer ?
#
loop_
_entity_poly.entity_id
_entity_poly.type
_entity_poly.pdbx_seq_one_letter_code
_entity_poly.pdbx_strand_id
1 'polypeptide(L)'
;VHTERRRKPKKSLNVSGPVQSYHPNLKNFWYPVAFSADLKDDSMIPMECFEEPWVIFRGKDGKPGCVQNTCAHRACPLHLGSVNEGRIACPYHGWEYTTDGKCEKMPSTRMLNVKIKSIPCFEKEGMIWIWPGSDPPAPSLPSLLPPSGFIVHAEIVMELPVEHGLLLDNLLDLAHAPFTHTSTFAKGWSGPSFVNFLTPASGLQGILGIPIRMIWSFD
;
A
#
# COMPACT_ATOMS: atom_id res chain seq x y z
N VAL A 1 -53.28 12.71 -11.34
CA VAL A 1 -52.07 13.07 -12.12
C VAL A 1 -51.06 13.70 -11.15
N HIS A 2 -50.20 12.89 -10.54
CA HIS A 2 -49.16 13.38 -9.63
C HIS A 2 -47.92 13.74 -10.44
N THR A 3 -47.56 15.02 -10.45
CA THR A 3 -46.31 15.49 -11.08
C THR A 3 -45.15 15.26 -10.12
N GLU A 4 -44.33 14.24 -10.39
CA GLU A 4 -43.03 14.08 -9.74
C GLU A 4 -42.11 15.25 -10.14
N ARG A 5 -41.72 16.07 -9.16
CA ARG A 5 -40.62 17.03 -9.36
C ARG A 5 -39.32 16.26 -9.45
N ARG A 6 -38.85 16.02 -10.67
CA ARG A 6 -37.53 15.45 -10.97
C ARG A 6 -36.44 16.34 -10.34
N ARG A 7 -35.81 15.88 -9.24
CA ARG A 7 -34.64 16.53 -8.65
C ARG A 7 -33.53 16.57 -9.69
N LYS A 8 -33.00 17.77 -9.98
CA LYS A 8 -31.83 17.92 -10.87
C LYS A 8 -30.67 17.07 -10.31
N PRO A 9 -29.88 16.38 -11.15
CA PRO A 9 -28.69 15.67 -10.69
C PRO A 9 -27.79 16.68 -9.97
N LYS A 10 -27.37 16.36 -8.74
CA LYS A 10 -26.31 17.12 -8.08
C LYS A 10 -25.07 16.99 -8.96
N LYS A 11 -24.53 18.12 -9.43
CA LYS A 11 -23.21 18.14 -10.08
C LYS A 11 -22.23 17.54 -9.07
N SER A 12 -21.65 16.38 -9.37
CA SER A 12 -20.50 15.89 -8.62
C SER A 12 -19.38 16.90 -8.85
N LEU A 13 -18.97 17.60 -7.80
CA LEU A 13 -17.71 18.33 -7.85
C LEU A 13 -16.60 17.29 -7.95
N ASN A 14 -15.94 17.23 -9.10
CA ASN A 14 -14.67 16.52 -9.21
C ASN A 14 -13.64 17.38 -8.47
N VAL A 15 -13.48 17.14 -7.16
CA VAL A 15 -12.56 17.88 -6.29
C VAL A 15 -11.12 17.40 -6.44
N SER A 16 -10.93 16.23 -7.03
CA SER A 16 -9.66 15.77 -7.56
C SER A 16 -9.38 16.55 -8.84
N GLY A 17 -8.49 17.54 -8.75
CA GLY A 17 -7.79 18.05 -9.93
C GLY A 17 -7.10 16.90 -10.70
N PRO A 18 -6.55 17.15 -11.90
CA PRO A 18 -5.83 16.10 -12.62
C PRO A 18 -4.77 15.48 -11.71
N VAL A 19 -4.82 14.15 -11.53
CA VAL A 19 -3.79 13.41 -10.80
C VAL A 19 -2.48 13.64 -11.54
N GLN A 20 -1.58 14.42 -10.94
CA GLN A 20 -0.26 14.64 -11.51
C GLN A 20 0.53 13.35 -11.37
N SER A 21 1.35 13.05 -12.38
CA SER A 21 2.32 11.97 -12.27
C SER A 21 3.26 12.23 -11.10
N TYR A 22 3.48 11.22 -10.26
CA TYR A 22 4.45 11.31 -9.18
C TYR A 22 5.88 11.51 -9.72
N HIS A 23 6.74 12.18 -8.95
CA HIS A 23 8.13 12.38 -9.35
C HIS A 23 8.87 11.02 -9.37
N PRO A 24 9.62 10.66 -10.44
CA PRO A 24 10.26 9.34 -10.56
C PRO A 24 11.16 8.95 -9.38
N ASN A 25 11.86 9.93 -8.79
CA ASN A 25 12.73 9.70 -7.63
C ASN A 25 12.00 9.19 -6.38
N LEU A 26 10.67 9.30 -6.30
CA LEU A 26 9.89 8.75 -5.18
C LEU A 26 10.05 7.22 -5.09
N LYS A 27 10.37 6.52 -6.18
CA LYS A 27 10.65 5.08 -6.11
C LYS A 27 11.93 4.75 -5.32
N ASN A 28 12.88 5.68 -5.20
CA ASN A 28 14.19 5.47 -4.57
C ASN A 28 14.16 5.70 -3.04
N PHE A 29 13.17 5.09 -2.37
CA PHE A 29 13.03 5.07 -0.91
C PHE A 29 12.60 3.68 -0.44
N TRP A 30 12.80 3.43 0.86
CA TRP A 30 12.28 2.25 1.54
C TRP A 30 10.80 2.45 1.89
N TYR A 31 9.94 1.54 1.43
CA TYR A 31 8.51 1.56 1.72
C TYR A 31 8.12 0.39 2.63
N PRO A 32 7.52 0.64 3.80
CA PRO A 32 6.91 -0.40 4.60
C PRO A 32 5.57 -0.80 3.97
N VAL A 33 5.39 -2.08 3.64
CA VAL A 33 4.27 -2.54 2.81
C VAL A 33 3.43 -3.65 3.44
N ALA A 34 3.91 -4.30 4.48
CA ALA A 34 3.14 -5.30 5.23
C ALA A 34 3.72 -5.47 6.63
N PHE A 35 2.89 -5.93 7.57
CA PHE A 35 3.40 -6.49 8.81
C PHE A 35 4.03 -7.85 8.54
N SER A 36 5.15 -8.13 9.20
CA SER A 36 5.81 -9.43 9.13
C SER A 36 4.88 -10.56 9.59
N ALA A 37 4.04 -10.28 10.61
CA ALA A 37 3.09 -11.23 11.16
C ALA A 37 1.99 -11.66 10.16
N ASP A 38 1.68 -10.81 9.17
CA ASP A 38 0.71 -11.15 8.12
C ASP A 38 1.32 -12.11 7.09
N LEU A 39 2.65 -12.10 6.92
CA LEU A 39 3.37 -12.94 5.99
C LEU A 39 3.78 -14.25 6.66
N LYS A 40 2.85 -15.20 6.71
CA LYS A 40 3.08 -16.55 7.23
C LYS A 40 3.89 -17.40 6.25
N ASP A 41 4.46 -18.49 6.76
CA ASP A 41 5.04 -19.53 5.90
C ASP A 41 3.99 -20.08 4.92
N ASP A 42 4.45 -20.46 3.73
CA ASP A 42 3.62 -20.95 2.61
C ASP A 42 2.45 -20.02 2.21
N SER A 43 2.50 -18.75 2.63
CA SER A 43 1.55 -17.71 2.24
C SER A 43 2.22 -16.64 1.38
N MET A 44 1.41 -15.77 0.80
CA MET A 44 1.88 -14.65 0.01
C MET A 44 0.93 -13.46 0.12
N ILE A 45 1.48 -12.27 -0.06
CA ILE A 45 0.74 -11.01 -0.01
C ILE A 45 0.87 -10.34 -1.39
N PRO A 46 -0.22 -10.30 -2.20
CA PRO A 46 -0.24 -9.46 -3.39
C PRO A 46 -0.36 -7.99 -3.00
N MET A 47 0.28 -7.12 -3.76
CA MET A 47 0.11 -5.68 -3.62
C MET A 47 0.35 -4.96 -4.95
N GLU A 48 -0.03 -3.70 -5.01
CA GLU A 48 0.36 -2.78 -6.07
C GLU A 48 1.21 -1.67 -5.45
N CYS A 49 2.33 -1.33 -6.09
CA CYS A 49 3.16 -0.22 -5.65
C CYS A 49 3.69 0.49 -6.89
N PHE A 50 3.45 1.80 -6.98
CA PHE A 50 3.76 2.60 -8.16
C PHE A 50 3.21 2.02 -9.47
N GLU A 51 1.93 1.59 -9.45
CA GLU A 51 1.20 1.01 -10.58
C GLU A 51 1.79 -0.31 -11.12
N GLU A 52 2.73 -0.90 -10.37
CA GLU A 52 3.33 -2.18 -10.69
C GLU A 52 2.78 -3.27 -9.74
N PRO A 53 2.31 -4.42 -10.25
CA PRO A 53 1.79 -5.49 -9.42
C PRO A 53 2.94 -6.35 -8.87
N TRP A 54 2.95 -6.51 -7.56
CA TRP A 54 3.97 -7.26 -6.81
C TRP A 54 3.34 -8.35 -5.95
N VAL A 55 4.16 -9.33 -5.59
CA VAL A 55 3.79 -10.37 -4.63
C VAL A 55 4.97 -10.66 -3.72
N ILE A 56 4.69 -10.64 -2.41
CA ILE A 56 5.65 -10.92 -1.36
C ILE A 56 5.41 -12.33 -0.85
N PHE A 57 6.47 -13.11 -0.68
CA PHE A 57 6.43 -14.44 -0.06
C PHE A 57 7.77 -14.76 0.62
N ARG A 58 7.78 -15.76 1.51
CA ARG A 58 9.01 -16.23 2.17
C ARG A 58 9.71 -17.28 1.34
N GLY A 59 11.03 -17.16 1.25
CA GLY A 59 11.91 -18.19 0.73
C GLY A 59 12.06 -19.35 1.71
N LYS A 60 12.76 -20.41 1.28
CA LYS A 60 13.02 -21.58 2.13
C LYS A 60 13.88 -21.25 3.36
N ASP A 61 14.65 -20.17 3.28
CA ASP A 61 15.44 -19.62 4.39
C ASP A 61 14.60 -18.73 5.34
N GLY A 62 13.29 -18.64 5.13
CA GLY A 62 12.37 -17.82 5.91
C GLY A 62 12.43 -16.32 5.57
N LYS A 63 13.34 -15.88 4.69
CA LYS A 63 13.48 -14.47 4.35
C LYS A 63 12.43 -14.05 3.31
N PRO A 64 11.85 -12.86 3.44
CA PRO A 64 10.90 -12.38 2.44
C PRO A 64 11.59 -12.02 1.13
N GLY A 65 10.90 -12.23 0.02
CA GLY A 65 11.23 -11.70 -1.28
C GLY A 65 10.02 -11.00 -1.90
N CYS A 66 10.28 -10.06 -2.80
CA CYS A 66 9.25 -9.36 -3.55
C CYS A 66 9.53 -9.49 -5.04
N VAL A 67 8.63 -10.15 -5.76
CA VAL A 67 8.74 -10.39 -7.20
C VAL A 67 7.54 -9.82 -7.93
N GLN A 68 7.71 -9.55 -9.22
CA GLN A 68 6.62 -9.08 -10.06
C GLN A 68 5.52 -10.16 -10.10
N ASN A 69 4.27 -9.75 -9.86
CA ASN A 69 3.12 -10.66 -9.76
C ASN A 69 2.60 -11.06 -11.16
N THR A 70 3.51 -11.42 -12.05
CA THR A 70 3.23 -11.72 -13.46
C THR A 70 4.15 -12.83 -13.92
N CYS A 71 3.58 -14.01 -14.20
CA CYS A 71 4.36 -15.15 -14.70
C CYS A 71 4.94 -14.84 -16.09
N ALA A 72 6.25 -15.06 -16.26
CA ALA A 72 6.95 -14.84 -17.54
C ALA A 72 6.43 -15.71 -18.71
N HIS A 73 5.69 -16.79 -18.43
CA HIS A 73 5.16 -17.66 -19.47
C HIS A 73 3.98 -17.01 -20.24
N ARG A 74 2.91 -16.65 -19.53
CA ARG A 74 1.65 -16.14 -20.12
C ARG A 74 0.98 -15.06 -19.25
N ALA A 75 1.76 -14.31 -18.49
CA ALA A 75 1.31 -13.20 -17.65
C ALA A 75 0.24 -13.56 -16.61
N CYS A 76 0.10 -14.85 -16.24
CA CYS A 76 -0.78 -15.27 -15.16
C CYS A 76 -0.34 -14.59 -13.85
N PRO A 77 -1.26 -13.96 -13.10
CA PRO A 77 -0.94 -13.45 -11.78
C PRO A 77 -0.47 -14.59 -10.88
N LEU A 78 0.70 -14.43 -10.26
CA LEU A 78 1.32 -15.48 -9.46
C LEU A 78 0.62 -15.69 -8.12
N HIS A 79 0.04 -14.62 -7.57
CA HIS A 79 -0.70 -14.66 -6.30
C HIS A 79 -1.96 -15.55 -6.31
N LEU A 80 -2.43 -15.96 -7.49
CA LEU A 80 -3.53 -16.93 -7.64
C LEU A 80 -3.07 -18.38 -7.48
N GLY A 81 -1.77 -18.62 -7.30
CA GLY A 81 -1.16 -19.93 -7.11
C GLY A 81 -0.90 -20.27 -5.64
N SER A 82 0.24 -20.90 -5.39
CA SER A 82 0.67 -21.30 -4.04
C SER A 82 2.14 -20.97 -3.82
N VAL A 83 2.59 -21.01 -2.57
CA VAL A 83 4.02 -21.03 -2.23
C VAL A 83 4.36 -22.46 -1.82
N ASN A 84 5.36 -23.05 -2.47
CA ASN A 84 5.80 -24.42 -2.24
C ASN A 84 7.31 -24.41 -1.95
N GLU A 85 7.72 -24.85 -0.78
CA GLU A 85 9.14 -24.94 -0.37
C GLU A 85 9.92 -23.62 -0.59
N GLY A 86 9.27 -22.48 -0.32
CA GLY A 86 9.86 -21.17 -0.51
C GLY A 86 9.98 -20.69 -1.96
N ARG A 87 9.19 -21.26 -2.88
CA ARG A 87 9.03 -20.78 -4.26
C ARG A 87 7.56 -20.49 -4.55
N ILE A 88 7.28 -19.40 -5.25
CA ILE A 88 5.93 -19.10 -5.71
C ILE A 88 5.62 -19.90 -6.99
N ALA A 89 4.54 -20.66 -6.97
CA ALA A 89 4.11 -21.54 -8.04
C ALA A 89 2.95 -20.91 -8.82
N CYS A 90 3.15 -20.73 -10.12
CA CYS A 90 2.12 -20.24 -11.03
C CYS A 90 1.01 -21.31 -11.21
N PRO A 91 -0.28 -20.96 -11.02
CA PRO A 91 -1.38 -21.92 -11.09
C PRO A 91 -1.65 -22.41 -12.52
N TYR A 92 -1.13 -21.71 -13.53
CA TYR A 92 -1.46 -22.03 -14.92
C TYR A 92 -0.67 -23.25 -15.43
N HIS A 93 0.66 -23.21 -15.32
CA HIS A 93 1.54 -24.25 -15.89
C HIS A 93 2.59 -24.75 -14.89
N GLY A 94 2.44 -24.41 -13.60
CA GLY A 94 3.29 -24.88 -12.51
C GLY A 94 4.70 -24.31 -12.52
N TRP A 95 4.94 -23.19 -13.20
CA TRP A 95 6.26 -22.54 -13.16
C TRP A 95 6.52 -22.02 -11.75
N GLU A 96 7.67 -22.35 -11.16
CA GLU A 96 8.03 -21.96 -9.79
C GLU A 96 9.20 -20.98 -9.78
N TYR A 97 9.06 -19.89 -9.03
CA TYR A 97 10.05 -18.82 -8.93
C TYR A 97 10.55 -18.64 -7.50
N THR A 98 11.84 -18.40 -7.33
CA THR A 98 12.49 -18.02 -6.06
C THR A 98 12.18 -16.57 -5.68
N THR A 99 12.53 -16.19 -4.44
CA THR A 99 12.37 -14.82 -3.91
C THR A 99 13.15 -13.76 -4.69
N ASP A 100 14.22 -14.14 -5.39
CA ASP A 100 14.95 -13.26 -6.30
C ASP A 100 14.40 -13.29 -7.73
N GLY A 101 13.33 -14.03 -8.02
CA GLY A 101 12.63 -14.07 -9.30
C GLY A 101 13.14 -15.09 -10.31
N LYS A 102 14.14 -15.92 -9.97
CA LYS A 102 14.65 -16.96 -10.86
C LYS A 102 13.64 -18.10 -10.97
N CYS A 103 13.34 -18.54 -12.19
CA CYS A 103 12.51 -19.72 -12.43
C CYS A 103 13.35 -20.98 -12.22
N GLU A 104 12.93 -21.85 -11.29
CA GLU A 104 13.65 -23.09 -10.97
C GLU A 104 12.87 -24.35 -11.34
N LYS A 105 11.59 -24.21 -11.70
CA LYS A 105 10.74 -25.32 -12.14
C LYS A 105 9.88 -24.89 -13.32
N MET A 106 9.86 -25.70 -14.38
CA MET A 106 9.01 -25.50 -15.56
C MET A 106 8.35 -26.83 -15.95
N PRO A 107 7.36 -27.34 -15.21
CA PRO A 107 6.78 -28.67 -15.48
C PRO A 107 6.18 -28.82 -16.88
N SER A 108 5.73 -27.71 -17.48
CA SER A 108 5.07 -27.69 -18.77
C SER A 108 6.00 -27.63 -19.98
N THR A 109 7.33 -27.50 -19.78
CA THR A 109 8.29 -27.34 -20.88
C THR A 109 9.70 -27.74 -20.46
N ARG A 110 10.66 -27.70 -21.39
CA ARG A 110 12.07 -27.84 -21.05
C ARG A 110 12.54 -26.66 -20.18
N MET A 111 13.44 -26.92 -19.24
CA MET A 111 14.02 -25.86 -18.41
C MET A 111 14.77 -24.84 -19.27
N LEU A 112 14.50 -23.56 -19.04
CA LEU A 112 15.21 -22.43 -19.62
C LEU A 112 15.70 -21.51 -18.50
N ASN A 113 16.72 -20.70 -18.77
CA ASN A 113 17.13 -19.66 -17.83
C ASN A 113 16.19 -18.45 -17.95
N VAL A 114 15.15 -18.42 -17.12
CA VAL A 114 14.15 -17.33 -17.09
C VAL A 114 14.13 -16.70 -15.70
N LYS A 115 14.02 -15.37 -15.66
CA LYS A 115 13.91 -14.59 -14.44
C LYS A 115 12.82 -13.54 -14.60
N ILE A 116 11.95 -13.41 -13.59
CA ILE A 116 11.01 -12.29 -13.45
C ILE A 116 11.67 -11.16 -12.65
N LYS A 117 11.16 -9.93 -12.80
CA LYS A 117 11.63 -8.79 -12.02
C LYS A 117 11.42 -9.07 -10.54
N SER A 118 12.44 -8.76 -9.74
CA SER A 118 12.39 -8.75 -8.28
C SER A 118 12.98 -7.44 -7.78
N ILE A 119 12.59 -7.04 -6.59
CA ILE A 119 13.07 -5.81 -5.95
C ILE A 119 13.61 -6.13 -4.56
N PRO A 120 14.57 -5.34 -4.04
CA PRO A 120 15.07 -5.52 -2.68
C PRO A 120 13.92 -5.56 -1.68
N CYS A 121 13.94 -6.58 -0.82
CA CYS A 121 12.90 -6.85 0.17
C CYS A 121 13.58 -7.25 1.48
N PHE A 122 13.22 -6.59 2.59
CA PHE A 122 13.79 -6.84 3.90
C PHE A 122 12.72 -6.92 4.96
N GLU A 123 12.98 -7.72 5.99
CA GLU A 123 12.20 -7.73 7.22
C GLU A 123 12.99 -7.04 8.32
N LYS A 124 12.39 -6.04 8.96
CA LYS A 124 12.98 -5.34 10.09
C LYS A 124 11.88 -4.75 10.97
N GLU A 125 12.04 -4.91 12.29
CA GLU A 125 11.15 -4.29 13.29
C GLU A 125 9.66 -4.61 13.06
N GLY A 126 9.35 -5.88 12.79
CA GLY A 126 7.96 -6.33 12.58
C GLY A 126 7.37 -5.97 11.22
N MET A 127 8.16 -5.39 10.31
CA MET A 127 7.68 -4.84 9.05
C MET A 127 8.43 -5.43 7.85
N ILE A 128 7.70 -5.61 6.75
CA ILE A 128 8.26 -5.95 5.44
C ILE A 128 8.45 -4.66 4.64
N TRP A 129 9.68 -4.46 4.17
CA TRP A 129 10.13 -3.27 3.45
C TRP A 129 10.52 -3.62 2.02
N ILE A 130 10.18 -2.75 1.07
CA ILE A 130 10.61 -2.88 -0.32
C ILE A 130 11.30 -1.62 -0.83
N TRP A 131 12.15 -1.79 -1.84
CA TRP A 131 12.76 -0.71 -2.61
C TRP A 131 12.34 -0.81 -4.08
N PRO A 132 11.30 -0.10 -4.53
CA PRO A 132 10.81 -0.19 -5.91
C PRO A 132 11.68 0.58 -6.92
N GLY A 133 12.64 1.36 -6.43
CA GLY A 133 13.57 2.17 -7.22
C GLY A 133 14.59 1.35 -8.01
N SER A 134 15.16 1.98 -9.03
CA SER A 134 16.26 1.42 -9.83
C SER A 134 17.63 1.70 -9.23
N ASP A 135 17.74 2.73 -8.40
CA ASP A 135 18.99 3.12 -7.79
C ASP A 135 19.38 2.12 -6.70
N PRO A 136 20.68 2.01 -6.35
CA PRO A 136 21.09 1.19 -5.22
C PRO A 136 20.31 1.58 -3.96
N PRO A 137 19.76 0.61 -3.22
CA PRO A 137 18.98 0.91 -2.03
C PRO A 137 19.81 1.65 -0.99
N ALA A 138 19.17 2.57 -0.29
CA ALA A 138 19.78 3.24 0.85
C ALA A 138 20.27 2.17 1.85
N PRO A 139 21.46 2.34 2.44
CA PRO A 139 22.09 1.29 3.24
C PRO A 139 21.32 0.99 4.54
N SER A 140 20.53 1.94 5.03
CA SER A 140 19.77 1.83 6.27
C SER A 140 18.27 1.89 6.02
N LEU A 141 17.54 0.98 6.65
CA LEU A 141 16.10 1.05 6.81
C LEU A 141 15.74 2.03 7.94
N PRO A 142 14.70 2.88 7.76
CA PRO A 142 14.14 3.66 8.86
C PRO A 142 13.77 2.77 10.06
N SER A 143 13.82 3.34 11.27
CA SER A 143 13.33 2.69 12.48
C SER A 143 11.87 3.08 12.69
N LEU A 144 11.01 2.10 12.97
CA LEU A 144 9.60 2.30 13.36
C LEU A 144 9.35 1.95 14.83
N LEU A 145 10.37 1.47 15.55
CA LEU A 145 10.28 1.28 16.99
C LEU A 145 9.99 2.60 17.73
N PRO A 146 9.14 2.56 18.77
CA PRO A 146 8.88 3.73 19.60
C PRO A 146 10.15 4.14 20.38
N PRO A 147 10.28 5.41 20.77
CA PRO A 147 11.34 5.85 21.66
C PRO A 147 11.34 5.09 23.00
N SER A 148 12.48 5.08 23.69
CA SER A 148 12.58 4.44 25.01
C SER A 148 11.54 4.98 25.98
N GLY A 149 10.82 4.08 26.65
CA GLY A 149 9.74 4.41 27.59
C GLY A 149 8.35 4.50 26.96
N PHE A 150 8.23 4.37 25.64
CA PHE A 150 6.96 4.36 24.92
C PHE A 150 6.64 2.95 24.42
N ILE A 151 5.34 2.66 24.25
CA ILE A 151 4.83 1.41 23.67
C ILE A 151 3.98 1.72 22.45
N VAL A 152 3.90 0.77 21.51
CA VAL A 152 2.99 0.87 20.38
C VAL A 152 1.56 0.65 20.89
N HIS A 153 0.69 1.65 20.78
CA HIS A 153 -0.70 1.55 21.22
C HIS A 153 -1.61 0.86 20.18
N ALA A 154 -1.37 1.12 18.90
CA ALA A 154 -2.13 0.55 17.80
C ALA A 154 -1.28 0.49 16.52
N GLU A 155 -1.57 -0.51 15.70
CA GLU A 155 -1.01 -0.71 14.37
C GLU A 155 -2.18 -0.81 13.39
N ILE A 156 -2.33 0.18 12.51
CA ILE A 156 -3.51 0.27 11.62
C ILE A 156 -3.05 0.26 10.17
N VAL A 157 -3.69 -0.59 9.37
CA VAL A 157 -3.61 -0.60 7.91
C VAL A 157 -4.92 -0.05 7.34
N MET A 158 -4.81 0.95 6.47
CA MET A 158 -5.93 1.45 5.69
C MET A 158 -5.55 1.54 4.22
N GLU A 159 -6.47 1.14 3.35
CA GLU A 159 -6.43 1.46 1.94
C GLU A 159 -7.40 2.61 1.70
N LEU A 160 -6.84 3.76 1.32
CA LEU A 160 -7.61 4.97 1.14
C LEU A 160 -7.61 5.40 -0.32
N PRO A 161 -8.78 5.74 -0.87
CA PRO A 161 -8.92 6.14 -2.25
C PRO A 161 -8.41 7.57 -2.54
N VAL A 162 -7.20 7.90 -2.10
CA VAL A 162 -6.64 9.26 -2.11
C VAL A 162 -5.21 9.19 -2.61
N GLU A 163 -4.81 10.20 -3.36
CA GLU A 163 -3.43 10.38 -3.80
C GLU A 163 -2.51 10.59 -2.57
N HIS A 164 -1.35 9.93 -2.54
CA HIS A 164 -0.50 9.87 -1.34
C HIS A 164 -0.09 11.26 -0.81
N GLY A 165 0.27 12.19 -1.70
CA GLY A 165 0.66 13.56 -1.35
C GLY A 165 -0.47 14.32 -0.68
N LEU A 166 -1.70 14.22 -1.19
CA LEU A 166 -2.87 14.88 -0.56
C LEU A 166 -3.13 14.38 0.86
N LEU A 167 -2.91 13.11 1.12
CA LEU A 167 -3.06 12.58 2.47
C LEU A 167 -1.90 12.99 3.38
N LEU A 168 -0.66 13.01 2.89
CA LEU A 168 0.47 13.55 3.66
C LEU A 168 0.27 15.03 3.99
N ASP A 169 -0.19 15.84 3.03
CA ASP A 169 -0.54 17.24 3.23
C ASP A 169 -1.64 17.39 4.29
N ASN A 170 -2.69 16.56 4.22
CA ASN A 170 -3.75 16.59 5.23
C ASN A 170 -3.28 16.19 6.63
N LEU A 171 -2.35 15.24 6.73
CA LEU A 171 -1.80 14.81 8.01
C LEU A 171 -0.93 15.90 8.65
N LEU A 172 -0.13 16.59 7.83
CA LEU A 172 0.83 17.61 8.28
C LEU A 172 0.19 18.98 8.48
N ASP A 173 -0.98 19.24 7.89
CA ASP A 173 -1.77 20.44 8.16
C ASP A 173 -2.43 20.32 9.55
N LEU A 174 -2.01 21.09 10.55
CA LEU A 174 -2.72 21.12 11.84
C LEU A 174 -3.91 22.08 11.84
N ALA A 175 -4.05 22.92 10.82
CA ALA A 175 -5.11 23.93 10.77
C ALA A 175 -6.50 23.31 10.55
N HIS A 176 -6.63 22.10 10.01
CA HIS A 176 -7.92 21.41 9.90
C HIS A 176 -8.41 20.83 11.23
N ALA A 177 -7.53 20.68 12.24
CA ALA A 177 -7.86 19.96 13.46
C ALA A 177 -9.04 20.56 14.23
N PRO A 178 -9.11 21.88 14.50
CA PRO A 178 -10.26 22.50 15.17
C PRO A 178 -11.59 22.38 14.40
N PHE A 179 -11.55 21.98 13.12
CA PHE A 179 -12.74 21.91 12.26
C PHE A 179 -13.20 20.49 12.01
N THR A 180 -12.27 19.56 11.80
CA THR A 180 -12.57 18.18 11.39
C THR A 180 -12.52 17.17 12.53
N HIS A 181 -11.82 17.50 13.63
CA HIS A 181 -11.61 16.63 14.79
C HIS A 181 -12.31 17.12 16.06
N THR A 182 -13.40 17.90 15.91
CA THR A 182 -14.16 18.51 17.02
C THR A 182 -14.82 17.49 17.96
N SER A 183 -15.06 16.27 17.47
CA SER A 183 -15.65 15.16 18.25
C SER A 183 -14.63 14.09 18.67
N THR A 184 -13.37 14.22 18.23
CA THR A 184 -12.27 13.29 18.51
C THR A 184 -11.21 13.98 19.36
N PHE A 185 -10.00 14.18 18.86
CA PHE A 185 -8.85 14.65 19.65
C PHE A 185 -8.75 16.18 19.78
N ALA A 186 -9.36 16.95 18.87
CA ALA A 186 -9.30 18.42 18.88
C ALA A 186 -10.53 19.06 19.56
N LYS A 187 -11.24 18.30 20.40
CA LYS A 187 -12.42 18.78 21.13
C LYS A 187 -12.03 19.96 22.02
N GLY A 188 -12.64 21.12 21.76
CA GLY A 188 -12.41 22.35 22.54
C GLY A 188 -11.24 23.22 22.06
N TRP A 189 -10.58 22.88 20.96
CA TRP A 189 -9.58 23.75 20.35
C TRP A 189 -10.25 25.00 19.76
N SER A 190 -9.70 26.19 20.04
CA SER A 190 -10.23 27.45 19.51
C SER A 190 -9.87 27.62 18.04
N GLY A 191 -10.88 27.77 17.17
CA GLY A 191 -10.68 28.19 15.78
C GLY A 191 -10.39 29.70 15.66
N PRO A 192 -9.82 30.17 14.55
CA PRO A 192 -9.59 31.58 14.30
C PRO A 192 -10.92 32.36 14.25
N SER A 193 -10.98 33.51 14.89
CA SER A 193 -12.20 34.33 15.05
C SER A 193 -12.76 34.92 13.74
N PHE A 194 -12.01 34.84 12.64
CA PHE A 194 -12.41 35.37 11.34
C PHE A 194 -13.14 34.34 10.44
N VAL A 195 -13.32 33.10 10.90
CA VAL A 195 -14.06 32.07 10.16
C VAL A 195 -15.31 31.67 10.94
N ASN A 196 -16.49 32.05 10.42
CA ASN A 196 -17.78 31.62 10.97
C ASN A 196 -18.19 30.28 10.34
N PHE A 197 -18.28 29.23 11.15
CA PHE A 197 -18.70 27.89 10.68
C PHE A 197 -20.21 27.71 10.81
N LEU A 198 -20.85 27.32 9.71
CA LEU A 198 -22.18 26.74 9.70
C LEU A 198 -22.01 25.21 9.61
N THR A 199 -22.18 24.50 10.73
CA THR A 199 -22.09 23.02 10.75
C THR A 199 -23.32 22.42 10.06
N PRO A 200 -23.19 21.69 8.93
CA PRO A 200 -24.33 21.02 8.31
C PRO A 200 -24.69 19.76 9.09
N ALA A 201 -25.99 19.47 9.24
CA ALA A 201 -26.50 18.35 10.03
C ALA A 201 -26.24 16.94 9.44
N SER A 202 -25.53 16.80 8.32
CA SER A 202 -25.32 15.51 7.66
C SER A 202 -23.94 15.41 7.01
N GLY A 203 -23.22 14.32 7.31
CA GLY A 203 -21.88 14.03 6.81
C GLY A 203 -21.80 13.87 5.29
N LEU A 204 -20.63 14.21 4.73
CA LEU A 204 -20.30 14.02 3.32
C LEU A 204 -19.88 12.56 3.07
N GLN A 205 -20.38 11.99 1.99
CA GLN A 205 -20.10 10.63 1.52
C GLN A 205 -19.41 10.73 0.15
N GLY A 206 -18.23 10.16 0.02
CA GLY A 206 -17.44 10.14 -1.22
C GLY A 206 -16.69 8.83 -1.36
N ILE A 207 -16.72 8.26 -2.56
CA ILE A 207 -16.14 6.98 -2.98
C ILE A 207 -15.11 7.28 -4.09
N LEU A 208 -14.07 6.43 -4.17
CA LEU A 208 -13.27 6.01 -5.34
C LEU A 208 -11.81 6.50 -5.42
N GLY A 209 -10.86 5.54 -5.46
CA GLY A 209 -9.40 5.77 -5.54
C GLY A 209 -8.53 4.60 -5.06
N ILE A 210 -7.22 4.73 -5.30
CA ILE A 210 -6.14 3.72 -5.41
C ILE A 210 -5.72 3.12 -4.05
N PRO A 211 -5.38 1.81 -3.96
CA PRO A 211 -4.96 1.19 -2.71
C PRO A 211 -3.53 1.62 -2.35
N ILE A 212 -3.39 2.42 -1.29
CA ILE A 212 -2.11 2.66 -0.63
C ILE A 212 -2.22 2.10 0.78
N ARG A 213 -1.42 1.08 1.08
CA ARG A 213 -1.34 0.49 2.42
C ARG A 213 -0.44 1.36 3.28
N MET A 214 -1.02 2.28 4.06
CA MET A 214 -0.27 3.08 5.04
C MET A 214 -0.41 2.50 6.43
N ILE A 215 0.72 2.40 7.12
CA ILE A 215 0.84 1.87 8.47
C ILE A 215 1.13 3.05 9.41
N TRP A 216 0.25 3.22 10.39
CA TRP A 216 0.24 4.37 11.30
C TRP A 216 0.57 3.97 12.73
N SER A 217 1.26 4.85 13.45
CA SER A 217 1.44 4.84 14.91
C SER A 217 1.09 6.23 15.43
N PHE A 218 0.24 6.33 16.45
CA PHE A 218 -0.21 7.58 17.08
C PHE A 218 0.02 7.54 18.60
N ASP A 219 0.19 8.71 19.22
CA ASP A 219 0.29 8.93 20.68
C ASP A 219 -1.06 8.80 21.40
#